data_AF-A0A1G9JHH1-F1
#
_entry.id   AF-A0A1G9JHH1-F1
#
_cell.length_a   1.000
_cell.length_b   1.000
_cell.length_c   1.000
_cell.angle_alpha   90.00
_cell.angle_beta   90.00
_cell.angle_gamma   90.00
#
_symmetry.space_group_name_H-M   'P 1'
#
loop_
_entity.id
_entity.type
_entity.pdbx_description
1 polymer ?
#
loop_
_entity_poly.entity_id
_entity_poly.type
_entity_poly.pdbx_seq_one_letter_code
_entity_poly.pdbx_strand_id
1 'polypeptide(L)'
;MATRELIPLLGVRCVRRFEPDTEGILARLIKESTMDEGTAKFMFSMGDRVQMAESTEVGTVVGRAEYQASENHYFVRYRAGDGRQTECWWGESALAAAED
;
A
#
# COMPACT_ATOMS: atom_id res chain seq x y z
N MET A 1 -23.94 45.00 -50.44
CA MET A 1 -24.07 46.23 -49.66
C MET A 1 -24.65 45.88 -48.30
N ALA A 2 -23.93 46.25 -47.25
CA ALA A 2 -24.28 46.00 -45.86
C ALA A 2 -25.12 47.15 -45.30
N THR A 3 -26.18 46.85 -44.54
CA THR A 3 -26.72 47.69 -43.46
C THR A 3 -27.64 46.82 -42.58
N ARG A 4 -27.29 46.39 -41.35
CA ARG A 4 -27.36 47.10 -40.04
C ARG A 4 -28.80 47.56 -39.70
N GLU A 5 -29.46 47.34 -38.55
CA GLU A 5 -29.29 46.69 -37.22
C GLU A 5 -30.74 46.39 -36.72
N LEU A 6 -31.07 45.59 -35.69
CA LEU A 6 -30.97 45.97 -34.27
C LEU A 6 -31.47 44.79 -33.37
N ILE A 7 -30.54 44.22 -32.58
CA ILE A 7 -30.58 43.72 -31.18
C ILE A 7 -31.92 43.14 -30.63
N PRO A 8 -31.88 41.93 -30.02
CA PRO A 8 -32.08 41.89 -28.57
C PRO A 8 -31.03 41.06 -27.82
N LEU A 9 -30.44 41.76 -26.83
CA LEU A 9 -30.28 41.33 -25.44
C LEU A 9 -29.50 40.04 -25.17
N LEU A 10 -28.24 40.26 -24.79
CA LEU A 10 -27.47 39.53 -23.79
C LEU A 10 -28.35 38.73 -22.81
N GLY A 11 -28.12 37.42 -22.77
CA GLY A 11 -28.66 36.53 -21.76
C GLY A 11 -27.92 35.19 -21.69
N VAL A 12 -26.64 35.17 -22.06
CA VAL A 12 -25.79 33.98 -21.86
C VAL A 12 -25.51 33.86 -20.36
N ARG A 13 -26.31 33.06 -19.66
CA ARG A 13 -25.76 32.23 -18.59
C ARG A 13 -25.95 30.79 -19.03
N CYS A 14 -24.90 30.30 -19.68
CA CYS A 14 -24.59 28.90 -19.82
C CYS A 14 -24.72 28.27 -18.42
N VAL A 15 -25.87 27.65 -18.14
CA VAL A 15 -26.00 26.68 -17.06
C VAL A 15 -25.10 25.56 -17.50
N ARG A 16 -23.83 25.56 -17.06
CA ARG A 16 -23.01 24.36 -17.11
C ARG A 16 -23.77 23.34 -16.27
N ARG A 17 -24.52 22.49 -16.96
CA ARG A 17 -24.95 21.21 -16.45
C ARG A 17 -23.64 20.50 -16.10
N PHE A 18 -23.30 20.54 -14.82
CA PHE A 18 -22.21 19.75 -14.28
C PHE A 18 -22.73 18.32 -14.32
N GLU A 19 -22.51 17.64 -15.45
CA GLU A 19 -22.73 16.20 -15.57
C GLU A 19 -21.52 15.58 -14.87
N PRO A 20 -21.68 15.00 -13.66
CA PRO A 20 -20.59 14.25 -13.09
C PRO A 20 -20.45 12.99 -13.94
N ASP A 21 -19.40 12.92 -14.75
CA ASP A 21 -19.02 11.72 -15.46
C ASP A 21 -19.01 10.56 -14.46
N THR A 22 -19.73 9.47 -14.77
CA THR A 22 -19.83 8.27 -13.93
C THR A 22 -18.44 7.69 -13.59
N GLU A 23 -17.43 8.03 -14.39
CA GLU A 23 -16.01 7.69 -14.18
C GLU A 23 -15.38 8.38 -12.96
N GLY A 24 -15.82 9.60 -12.62
CA GLY A 24 -15.33 10.34 -11.45
C GLY A 24 -15.81 9.75 -10.11
N ILE A 25 -16.97 9.11 -10.11
CA ILE A 25 -17.54 8.46 -8.91
C ILE A 25 -16.81 7.15 -8.62
N LEU A 26 -16.50 6.36 -9.67
CA LEU A 26 -15.73 5.12 -9.53
C LEU A 26 -14.27 5.39 -9.12
N ALA A 27 -13.64 6.44 -9.67
CA ALA A 27 -12.28 6.82 -9.29
C ALA A 27 -12.16 7.27 -7.82
N ARG A 28 -13.23 7.82 -7.24
CA ARG A 28 -13.25 8.24 -5.82
C ARG A 28 -13.45 7.07 -4.86
N LEU A 29 -14.24 6.06 -5.26
CA LEU A 29 -14.53 4.89 -4.43
C LEU A 29 -13.29 3.98 -4.26
N ILE A 30 -12.43 3.88 -5.27
CA ILE A 30 -11.19 3.10 -5.20
C ILE A 30 -10.15 3.75 -4.27
N LYS A 31 -10.17 5.09 -4.15
CA LYS A 31 -9.24 5.83 -3.27
C LYS A 31 -9.66 5.83 -1.79
N GLU A 32 -10.92 5.54 -1.50
CA GLU A 32 -11.46 5.48 -0.13
C GLU A 32 -11.29 4.09 0.52
N SER A 33 -10.93 3.07 -0.27
CA SER A 33 -10.75 1.69 0.20
C SER A 33 -9.33 1.37 0.70
N THR A 34 -8.39 2.32 0.61
CA THR A 34 -7.03 2.18 1.18
C THR A 34 -6.93 2.79 2.59
N MET A 35 -8.02 2.70 3.37
CA MET A 35 -7.92 2.77 4.83
C MET A 35 -7.39 1.41 5.29
N ASP A 36 -6.07 1.28 5.38
CA ASP A 36 -5.45 0.20 6.16
C ASP A 36 -5.77 0.48 7.64
N GLU A 37 -6.83 -0.17 8.11
CA GLU A 37 -7.31 -0.10 9.48
C GLU A 37 -6.41 -1.00 10.36
N GLY A 38 -5.74 -0.40 11.35
CA GLY A 38 -5.07 -1.12 12.44
C GLY A 38 -3.55 -1.05 12.38
N THR A 39 -3.03 0.11 12.76
CA THR A 39 -1.60 0.47 12.76
C THR A 39 -0.79 -0.22 13.88
N ALA A 40 -0.81 -1.55 13.91
CA ALA A 40 0.39 -2.28 14.33
C ALA A 40 1.37 -2.15 13.16
N LYS A 41 2.24 -1.14 13.20
CA LYS A 41 3.19 -0.83 12.13
C LYS A 41 4.24 -1.94 12.06
N PHE A 42 3.91 -3.05 11.40
CA PHE A 42 4.85 -4.10 11.09
C PHE A 42 5.87 -3.57 10.07
N MET A 43 7.17 -3.78 10.34
CA MET A 43 8.22 -3.43 9.39
C MET A 43 8.23 -4.34 8.16
N PHE A 44 7.76 -5.58 8.31
CA PHE A 44 7.73 -6.58 7.24
C PHE A 44 6.31 -7.06 6.96
N SER A 45 5.99 -7.24 5.68
CA SER A 45 4.72 -7.81 5.23
C SER A 45 4.80 -9.34 5.20
N MET A 46 3.62 -10.00 5.22
CA MET A 46 3.56 -11.43 4.97
C MET A 46 4.04 -11.75 3.55
N GLY A 47 4.91 -12.74 3.42
CA GLY A 47 5.49 -13.14 2.13
C GLY A 47 6.73 -12.34 1.70
N ASP A 48 7.12 -11.31 2.45
CA ASP A 48 8.34 -10.57 2.16
C ASP A 48 9.59 -11.44 2.35
N ARG A 49 10.61 -11.18 1.53
CA ARG A 49 11.93 -11.75 1.74
C ARG A 49 12.70 -10.91 2.75
N VAL A 50 13.21 -11.57 3.76
CA VAL A 50 14.03 -10.97 4.80
C VAL A 50 15.37 -11.69 4.85
N GLN A 51 16.41 -10.94 5.14
CA GLN A 51 17.74 -11.48 5.40
C GLN A 51 17.99 -11.43 6.91
N MET A 52 18.64 -12.45 7.47
CA MET A 52 19.07 -12.32 8.87
C MET A 52 20.25 -11.38 8.97
N ALA A 53 20.31 -10.61 10.05
CA ALA A 53 21.41 -9.67 10.28
C ALA A 53 22.74 -10.40 10.54
N GLU A 54 22.73 -11.53 11.24
CA GLU A 54 23.96 -12.26 11.62
C GLU A 54 24.40 -13.31 10.60
N SER A 55 23.43 -13.93 9.94
CA SER A 55 23.67 -14.94 8.92
C SER A 55 23.15 -14.37 7.62
N THR A 56 23.97 -14.30 6.56
CA THR A 56 23.55 -13.81 5.22
C THR A 56 22.48 -14.68 4.54
N GLU A 57 21.81 -15.53 5.32
CA GLU A 57 20.67 -16.37 4.99
C GLU A 57 19.45 -15.50 4.68
N VAL A 58 18.82 -15.82 3.56
CA VAL A 58 17.58 -15.18 3.12
C VAL A 58 16.42 -16.14 3.38
N GLY A 59 15.37 -15.61 3.95
CA GLY A 59 14.13 -16.33 4.25
C GLY A 59 12.90 -15.57 3.81
N THR A 60 11.75 -16.19 4.01
CA THR A 60 10.43 -15.61 3.74
C THR A 60 9.64 -15.52 5.01
N VAL A 61 8.98 -14.38 5.24
CA VAL A 61 8.08 -14.17 6.39
C VAL A 61 6.77 -14.92 6.14
N VAL A 62 6.49 -15.90 6.98
CA VAL A 62 5.29 -16.75 6.93
C VAL A 62 4.27 -16.39 8.01
N GLY A 63 4.70 -15.67 9.05
CA GLY A 63 3.82 -15.25 10.14
C GLY A 63 4.33 -14.01 10.86
N ARG A 64 3.43 -13.32 11.56
CA ARG A 64 3.73 -12.17 12.41
C ARG A 64 3.00 -12.35 13.73
N ALA A 65 3.66 -12.02 14.83
CA ALA A 65 3.10 -12.06 16.16
C ALA A 65 3.46 -10.78 16.90
N GLU A 66 2.44 -10.14 17.47
CA GLU A 66 2.61 -9.00 18.36
C GLU A 66 2.63 -9.50 19.81
N TYR A 67 3.55 -8.95 20.59
CA TYR A 67 3.71 -9.28 22.01
C TYR A 67 3.48 -8.04 22.85
N GLN A 68 2.82 -8.20 23.99
CA GLN A 68 2.53 -7.07 24.89
C GLN A 68 3.79 -6.51 25.57
N ALA A 69 4.80 -7.35 25.78
CA ALA A 69 6.00 -7.04 26.57
C ALA A 69 7.31 -7.19 25.78
N SER A 70 7.24 -7.36 24.46
CA SER A 70 8.42 -7.54 23.61
C SER A 70 8.22 -6.90 22.24
N GLU A 71 9.29 -6.90 21.43
CA GLU A 71 9.22 -6.46 20.03
C GLU A 71 8.34 -7.40 19.20
N ASN A 72 7.96 -6.97 18.00
CA ASN A 72 7.21 -7.81 17.09
C ASN A 72 8.11 -8.95 16.61
N HIS A 73 7.61 -10.19 16.69
CA HIS A 73 8.33 -11.32 16.11
C HIS A 73 7.73 -11.71 14.77
N TYR A 74 8.61 -12.14 13.89
CA TYR A 74 8.29 -12.61 12.56
C TYR A 74 8.72 -14.07 12.45
N PHE A 75 7.82 -14.88 11.89
CA PHE A 75 8.09 -16.29 11.64
C PHE A 75 8.70 -16.42 10.26
N VAL A 76 9.98 -16.81 10.19
CA VAL A 76 10.73 -16.84 8.94
C VAL A 76 11.06 -18.28 8.59
N ARG A 77 10.77 -18.65 7.34
CA ARG A 77 11.25 -19.89 6.73
C ARG A 77 12.46 -19.59 5.89
N TYR A 78 13.58 -20.22 6.22
CA TYR A 78 14.86 -19.99 5.57
C TYR A 78 15.63 -21.29 5.42
N ARG A 79 16.67 -21.27 4.60
CA ARG A 79 17.60 -22.39 4.47
C ARG A 79 18.82 -22.09 5.33
N ALA A 80 19.02 -22.87 6.37
CA ALA A 80 20.21 -22.76 7.21
C ALA A 80 21.47 -23.15 6.42
N GLY A 81 22.64 -22.70 6.88
CA GLY A 81 23.96 -23.07 6.30
C GLY A 81 24.19 -24.58 6.13
N ASP A 82 23.58 -25.42 6.97
CA ASP A 82 23.58 -26.89 6.83
C ASP A 82 22.78 -27.42 5.63
N GLY A 83 22.12 -26.53 4.89
CA GLY A 83 21.33 -26.83 3.71
C GLY A 83 19.92 -27.35 3.99
N ARG A 84 19.51 -27.42 5.26
CA ARG A 84 18.17 -27.83 5.69
C ARG A 84 17.19 -26.65 5.70
N GLN A 85 15.92 -26.94 5.45
CA GLN A 85 14.84 -25.98 5.67
C GLN A 85 14.57 -25.89 7.17
N THR A 86 14.66 -24.67 7.69
CA THR A 86 14.40 -24.36 9.10
C THR A 86 13.34 -23.26 9.17
N GLU A 87 12.52 -23.30 10.21
CA GLU A 87 11.53 -22.27 10.51
C GLU A 87 11.65 -21.85 11.97
N CYS A 88 11.79 -20.55 12.21
CA CYS A 88 11.97 -20.01 13.55
C CYS A 88 11.37 -18.60 13.68
N TRP A 89 11.07 -18.22 14.92
CA TRP A 89 10.63 -16.88 15.27
C TRP A 89 11.83 -15.98 15.53
N TRP A 90 11.90 -14.88 14.81
CA TRP A 90 12.94 -13.86 14.95
C TRP A 90 12.32 -12.54 15.38
N GLY A 91 13.01 -11.79 16.23
CA GLY A 91 12.64 -10.42 16.57
C GLY A 91 12.89 -9.48 15.39
N GLU A 92 12.21 -8.34 15.39
CA GLU A 92 12.40 -7.28 14.39
C GLU A 92 13.87 -6.86 14.27
N SER A 93 14.57 -6.75 15.40
CA SER A 93 15.99 -6.41 15.47
C SER A 93 16.95 -7.38 14.77
N ALA A 94 16.54 -8.65 14.60
CA ALA A 94 17.38 -9.69 13.99
C ALA A 94 17.21 -9.80 12.46
N LEU A 95 16.28 -9.05 11.88
CA LEU A 95 15.92 -9.14 10.47
C LEU A 95 16.24 -7.82 9.73
N ALA A 96 16.73 -7.97 8.51
CA ALA A 96 16.93 -6.88 7.56
C ALA A 96 16.05 -7.12 6.32
N ALA A 97 15.61 -6.03 5.69
CA ALA A 97 14.99 -6.13 4.38
C ALA A 97 16.04 -6.64 3.37
N ALA A 98 15.72 -7.72 2.67
CA ALA A 98 16.55 -8.16 1.55
C ALA A 98 16.26 -7.22 0.37
N GLU A 99 17.13 -6.23 0.13
CA GLU A 99 17.13 -5.49 -1.14
C GLU A 99 17.49 -6.47 -2.28
N ASP A 100 16.75 -6.35 -3.40
CA ASP A 100 16.90 -7.17 -4.61
C ASP A 100 18.12 -6.76 -5.45
#